data_AF-A0A967QRZ3-F1
#
_entry.id   AF-A0A967QRZ3-F1
#
_cell.length_a   1.000
_cell.length_b   1.000
_cell.length_c   1.000
_cell.angle_alpha   90.00
_cell.angle_beta   90.00
_cell.angle_gamma   90.00
#
_symmetry.space_group_name_H-M   'P 1'
#
loop_
_entity.id
_entity.type
_entity.pdbx_description
1 polymer ?
#
loop_
_entity_poly.entity_id
_entity_poly.type
_entity_poly.pdbx_seq_one_letter_code
_entity_poly.pdbx_strand_id
1 'polypeptide(L)'
;MFAARIDRLPLPVRSAPGFLVNRVLMPYLLEAVELETEGLEPAAIDRAAVAFGMPMGPLRLADTVGLDICASVADILAQELGVQVPSRLRTLVNAGHLGVKTGRGFYDYNEGRLQKLKRKTDAQVPEEVTDRLILRMLNEAVACLREGIIQDADLVDAGMVFGTGFAPFRGGPMHYAHSRGESEIVETLTRLAERHGERFTPDAGWRELPVNP
;
A
#
# COMPACT_ATOMS: atom_id res chain seq x y z
N MET A 1 -29.69 -6.12 7.11
CA MET A 1 -28.49 -5.34 7.48
C MET A 1 -28.62 -3.94 6.87
N PHE A 2 -28.34 -2.85 7.60
CA PHE A 2 -28.54 -1.46 7.11
C PHE A 2 -27.70 -1.15 5.85
N ALA A 3 -26.46 -1.64 5.79
CA ALA A 3 -25.55 -1.42 4.65
C ALA A 3 -26.15 -1.87 3.30
N ALA A 4 -26.81 -3.03 3.26
CA ALA A 4 -27.47 -3.54 2.05
C ALA A 4 -28.66 -2.67 1.61
N ARG A 5 -29.26 -1.89 2.52
CA ARG A 5 -30.37 -0.97 2.20
C ARG A 5 -29.90 0.36 1.60
N ILE A 6 -28.60 0.64 1.66
CA ILE A 6 -27.97 1.83 1.07
C ILE A 6 -27.01 1.45 -0.07
N ASP A 7 -27.21 0.26 -0.66
CA ASP A 7 -26.42 -0.29 -1.77
C ASP A 7 -24.90 -0.32 -1.49
N ARG A 8 -24.54 -0.60 -0.22
CA ARG A 8 -23.15 -0.83 0.20
C ARG A 8 -22.93 -2.28 0.58
N LEU A 9 -21.79 -2.83 0.16
CA LEU A 9 -21.34 -4.17 0.54
C LEU A 9 -20.68 -4.13 1.93
N PRO A 10 -21.30 -4.70 2.97
CA PRO A 10 -20.70 -4.74 4.30
C PRO A 10 -19.58 -5.77 4.35
N LEU A 11 -18.41 -5.36 4.84
CA LEU A 11 -17.29 -6.25 5.10
C LEU A 11 -17.12 -6.44 6.61
N PRO A 12 -17.49 -7.60 7.18
CA PRO A 12 -17.29 -7.85 8.60
C PRO A 12 -15.81 -8.04 8.89
N VAL A 13 -15.25 -7.18 9.75
CA VAL A 13 -13.87 -7.27 10.22
C VAL A 13 -13.84 -7.17 11.74
N ARG A 14 -12.92 -7.89 12.37
CA ARG A 14 -12.64 -7.66 13.80
C ARG A 14 -12.07 -6.25 13.96
N SER A 15 -12.41 -5.60 15.08
CA SER A 15 -11.78 -4.32 15.41
C SER A 15 -10.28 -4.53 15.59
N ALA A 16 -9.51 -3.85 14.75
CA ALA A 16 -8.06 -3.78 14.80
C ALA A 16 -7.64 -2.37 14.35
N PRO A 17 -6.46 -1.90 14.72
CA PRO A 17 -5.98 -0.60 14.28
C PRO A 17 -5.85 -0.50 12.76
N GLY A 18 -6.41 0.54 12.18
CA GLY A 18 -6.52 0.66 10.71
C GLY A 18 -7.54 -0.29 10.06
N PHE A 19 -8.30 -1.07 10.86
CA PHE A 19 -9.19 -2.13 10.41
C PHE A 19 -8.47 -3.05 9.42
N LEU A 20 -9.10 -3.40 8.29
CA LEU A 20 -8.47 -4.16 7.22
C LEU A 20 -7.84 -3.24 6.17
N VAL A 21 -8.65 -2.38 5.55
CA VAL A 21 -8.25 -1.63 4.35
C VAL A 21 -7.07 -0.70 4.62
N ASN A 22 -7.11 0.11 5.68
CA ASN A 22 -6.02 1.06 5.95
C ASN A 22 -4.77 0.35 6.47
N ARG A 23 -4.95 -0.73 7.25
CA ARG A 23 -3.84 -1.54 7.74
C ARG A 23 -3.06 -2.16 6.58
N VAL A 24 -3.74 -2.78 5.64
CA VAL A 24 -3.11 -3.40 4.45
C VAL A 24 -2.56 -2.34 3.49
N LEU A 25 -3.22 -1.18 3.33
CA LEU A 25 -2.76 -0.12 2.43
C LEU A 25 -1.52 0.62 2.95
N MET A 26 -1.34 0.74 4.27
CA MET A 26 -0.28 1.60 4.83
C MET A 26 1.14 1.14 4.46
N PRO A 27 1.51 -0.15 4.55
CA PRO A 27 2.79 -0.67 4.08
C PRO A 27 3.16 -0.24 2.65
N TYR A 28 2.19 -0.21 1.75
CA TYR A 28 2.36 0.20 0.37
C TYR A 28 2.65 1.70 0.24
N LEU A 29 1.97 2.55 1.02
CA LEU A 29 2.23 3.99 1.04
C LEU A 29 3.59 4.30 1.66
N LEU A 30 3.92 3.68 2.79
CA LEU A 30 5.20 3.90 3.46
C LEU A 30 6.38 3.45 2.59
N GLU A 31 6.25 2.33 1.90
CA GLU A 31 7.31 1.86 0.98
C GLU A 31 7.51 2.83 -0.20
N ALA A 32 6.44 3.45 -0.70
CA ALA A 32 6.56 4.48 -1.73
C ALA A 32 7.33 5.72 -1.25
N VAL A 33 7.13 6.12 0.01
CA VAL A 33 7.90 7.21 0.62
C VAL A 33 9.37 6.82 0.82
N GLU A 34 9.62 5.56 1.19
CA GLU A 34 10.99 5.04 1.32
C GLU A 34 11.72 5.04 -0.03
N LEU A 35 11.07 4.57 -1.10
CA LEU A 35 11.59 4.64 -2.46
C LEU A 35 11.91 6.07 -2.91
N GLU A 36 11.07 7.06 -2.56
CA GLU A 36 11.37 8.48 -2.84
C GLU A 36 12.57 8.98 -2.05
N THR A 37 12.70 8.53 -0.80
CA THR A 37 13.85 8.86 0.07
C THR A 37 15.15 8.25 -0.47
N GLU A 38 15.08 7.07 -1.11
CA GLU A 38 16.19 6.44 -1.83
C GLU A 38 16.53 7.14 -3.16
N GLY A 39 15.78 8.19 -3.53
CA GLY A 39 16.07 9.04 -4.69
C GLY A 39 15.32 8.67 -5.95
N LEU A 40 14.36 7.75 -5.89
CA LEU A 40 13.49 7.49 -7.03
C LEU A 40 12.51 8.67 -7.21
N GLU A 41 12.35 9.09 -8.46
CA GLU A 41 11.39 10.13 -8.81
C GLU A 41 9.95 9.70 -8.45
N PRO A 42 9.14 10.55 -7.81
CA PRO A 42 7.77 10.21 -7.42
C PRO A 42 6.94 9.64 -8.58
N ALA A 43 7.11 10.24 -9.76
CA ALA A 43 6.40 9.83 -10.96
C ALA A 43 6.81 8.44 -11.47
N ALA A 44 8.04 7.99 -11.20
CA ALA A 44 8.52 6.66 -11.56
C ALA A 44 7.89 5.59 -10.67
N ILE A 45 7.83 5.86 -9.36
CA ILE A 45 7.17 5.01 -8.35
C ILE A 45 5.66 4.89 -8.67
N ASP A 46 5.01 6.01 -8.93
CA ASP A 46 3.58 6.05 -9.28
C ASP A 46 3.29 5.32 -10.60
N ARG A 47 4.16 5.45 -11.61
CA ARG A 47 4.03 4.69 -12.86
C ARG A 47 4.16 3.19 -12.64
N ALA A 48 5.05 2.73 -11.77
CA ALA A 48 5.22 1.31 -11.46
C ALA A 48 3.92 0.70 -10.92
N ALA A 49 3.30 1.39 -9.95
CA ALA A 49 2.02 0.97 -9.37
C ALA A 49 0.87 1.00 -10.39
N VAL A 50 0.79 2.04 -11.22
CA VAL A 50 -0.25 2.12 -12.26
C VAL A 50 -0.05 1.05 -13.33
N ALA A 51 1.20 0.79 -13.75
CA ALA A 51 1.52 -0.27 -14.70
C ALA A 51 1.17 -1.67 -14.15
N PHE A 52 1.27 -1.86 -12.84
CA PHE A 52 0.81 -3.08 -12.18
C PHE A 52 -0.72 -3.26 -12.26
N GLY A 53 -1.47 -2.14 -12.29
CA GLY A 53 -2.93 -2.10 -12.40
C GLY A 53 -3.63 -1.25 -11.33
N MET A 54 -2.89 -0.55 -10.47
CA MET A 54 -3.48 0.32 -9.45
C MET A 54 -4.15 1.54 -10.11
N PRO A 55 -5.28 2.04 -9.57
CA PRO A 55 -6.03 3.16 -10.14
C PRO A 55 -5.28 4.49 -10.02
N MET A 56 -4.39 4.59 -9.03
CA MET A 56 -3.57 5.75 -8.74
C MET A 56 -2.24 5.29 -8.15
N GLY A 57 -1.17 6.01 -8.45
CA GLY A 57 0.12 5.78 -7.82
C GLY A 57 0.11 6.14 -6.33
N PRO A 58 0.94 5.49 -5.51
CA PRO A 58 0.92 5.62 -4.05
C PRO A 58 1.19 7.05 -3.57
N LEU A 59 2.13 7.77 -4.18
CA LEU A 59 2.51 9.11 -3.71
C LEU A 59 1.44 10.14 -4.07
N ARG A 60 0.85 10.02 -5.27
CA ARG A 60 -0.32 10.82 -5.64
C ARG A 60 -1.53 10.51 -4.76
N LEU A 61 -1.72 9.24 -4.39
CA LEU A 61 -2.78 8.84 -3.46
C LEU A 61 -2.55 9.46 -2.08
N ALA A 62 -1.33 9.40 -1.54
CA ALA A 62 -0.95 10.01 -0.27
C ALA A 62 -1.20 11.54 -0.27
N ASP A 63 -0.81 12.24 -1.33
CA ASP A 63 -1.10 13.68 -1.48
C ASP A 63 -2.59 14.00 -1.55
N THR A 64 -3.38 13.11 -2.15
CA THR A 64 -4.84 13.27 -2.29
C THR A 64 -5.55 13.07 -0.95
N VAL A 65 -5.14 12.06 -0.18
CA VAL A 65 -5.64 11.80 1.17
C VAL A 65 -5.21 12.91 2.13
N GLY A 66 -3.95 13.34 2.03
CA GLY A 66 -3.32 14.32 2.89
C GLY A 66 -2.21 13.71 3.73
N LEU A 67 -1.01 14.28 3.64
CA LEU A 67 0.19 13.69 4.26
C LEU A 67 0.15 13.69 5.79
N ASP A 68 -0.57 14.63 6.40
CA ASP A 68 -0.83 14.65 7.85
C ASP A 68 -1.75 13.50 8.30
N ILE A 69 -2.76 13.16 7.49
CA ILE A 69 -3.61 12.01 7.75
C ILE A 69 -2.80 10.71 7.59
N CYS A 70 -2.01 10.60 6.52
CA CYS A 70 -1.11 9.46 6.33
C CYS A 70 -0.15 9.32 7.51
N ALA A 71 0.47 10.41 7.98
CA ALA A 71 1.36 10.40 9.14
C ALA A 71 0.64 9.97 10.43
N SER A 72 -0.57 10.48 10.67
CA SER A 72 -1.36 10.11 11.85
C SER A 72 -1.72 8.63 11.86
N VAL A 73 -2.15 8.06 10.73
CA VAL A 73 -2.48 6.63 10.65
C VAL A 73 -1.21 5.78 10.73
N ALA A 74 -0.12 6.22 10.10
CA ALA A 74 1.17 5.55 10.20
C ALA A 74 1.68 5.50 11.65
N ASP A 75 1.50 6.57 12.43
CA ASP A 75 1.92 6.63 13.83
C ASP A 75 1.13 5.66 14.72
N ILE A 76 -0.18 5.53 14.49
CA ILE A 76 -1.03 4.56 15.19
C ILE A 76 -0.53 3.14 14.87
N LEU A 77 -0.38 2.82 13.59
CA LEU A 77 0.07 1.49 13.16
C LEU A 77 1.51 1.19 13.58
N ALA A 78 2.39 2.18 13.63
CA ALA A 78 3.78 2.02 14.10
C ALA A 78 3.84 1.62 15.58
N GLN A 79 2.97 2.19 16.42
CA GLN A 79 2.92 1.87 17.84
C GLN A 79 2.44 0.43 18.09
N GLU A 80 1.53 -0.07 17.25
CA GLU A 80 0.88 -1.36 17.47
C GLU A 80 1.53 -2.51 16.69
N LEU A 81 2.13 -2.22 15.54
CA LEU A 81 2.70 -3.21 14.62
C LEU A 81 4.23 -3.09 14.46
N GLY A 82 4.87 -2.14 15.14
CA GLY A 82 6.32 -1.93 15.06
C GLY A 82 6.83 -1.43 13.71
N VAL A 83 5.94 -0.90 12.87
CA VAL A 83 6.28 -0.39 11.54
C VAL A 83 7.09 0.90 11.65
N GLN A 84 8.18 1.00 10.89
CA GLN A 84 8.97 2.23 10.81
C GLN A 84 8.30 3.22 9.85
N VAL A 85 8.08 4.46 10.32
CA VAL A 85 7.54 5.55 9.51
C VAL A 85 8.71 6.33 8.90
N PRO A 86 8.80 6.45 7.56
CA PRO A 86 9.87 7.22 6.92
C PRO A 86 9.87 8.67 7.39
N SER A 87 11.04 9.18 7.77
CA SER A 87 11.21 10.54 8.30
C SER A 87 10.74 11.61 7.31
N ARG A 88 10.87 11.32 6.01
CA ARG A 88 10.45 12.15 4.89
C ARG A 88 8.98 12.57 4.97
N LEU A 89 8.10 11.66 5.39
CA LEU A 89 6.68 11.97 5.58
C LEU A 89 6.50 13.07 6.64
N ARG A 90 7.20 12.95 7.77
CA ARG A 90 7.18 13.98 8.83
C ARG A 90 7.80 15.29 8.37
N THR A 91 8.88 15.24 7.57
CA THR A 91 9.50 16.44 7.00
C THR A 91 8.51 17.24 6.15
N LEU A 92 7.74 16.58 5.28
CA LEU A 92 6.73 17.24 4.46
C LEU A 92 5.59 17.81 5.30
N VAL A 93 5.10 17.05 6.29
CA VAL A 93 4.06 17.52 7.21
C VAL A 93 4.51 18.75 8.01
N ASN A 94 5.72 18.72 8.58
CA ASN A 94 6.27 19.83 9.35
C ASN A 94 6.54 21.08 8.49
N ALA A 95 6.79 20.90 7.19
CA ALA A 95 6.93 21.99 6.22
C ALA A 95 5.57 22.55 5.74
N GLY A 96 4.43 21.99 6.21
CA GLY A 96 3.10 22.37 5.75
C GLY A 96 2.78 21.89 4.33
N HIS A 97 3.55 20.97 3.77
CA HIS A 97 3.30 20.36 2.47
C HIS A 97 2.40 19.13 2.68
N LEU A 98 1.09 19.35 2.77
CA LEU A 98 0.11 18.33 3.11
C LEU A 98 -0.58 17.69 1.90
N GLY A 99 -0.06 17.90 0.69
CA GLY A 99 -0.60 17.37 -0.56
C GLY A 99 -1.56 18.35 -1.25
N VAL A 100 -2.62 17.82 -1.85
CA VAL A 100 -3.57 18.59 -2.69
C VAL A 100 -4.16 19.77 -1.94
N LYS A 101 -4.50 19.60 -0.66
CA LYS A 101 -5.18 20.62 0.16
C LYS A 101 -4.35 21.87 0.45
N THR A 102 -3.02 21.76 0.44
CA THR A 102 -2.09 22.88 0.62
C THR A 102 -1.41 23.29 -0.69
N GLY A 103 -1.81 22.69 -1.81
CA GLY A 103 -1.19 22.93 -3.12
C GLY A 103 0.18 22.28 -3.31
N ARG A 104 0.67 21.50 -2.34
CA ARG A 104 2.02 20.91 -2.37
C ARG A 104 2.17 19.73 -1.41
N GLY A 105 2.77 18.64 -1.90
CA GLY A 105 3.18 17.45 -1.15
C GLY A 105 4.38 16.80 -1.82
N PHE A 106 4.26 15.54 -2.25
CA PHE A 106 5.22 14.92 -3.18
C PHE A 106 5.18 15.56 -4.56
N TYR A 107 4.05 16.16 -4.91
CA TYR A 107 3.87 16.94 -6.12
C TYR A 107 3.39 18.37 -5.83
N ASP A 108 3.51 19.24 -6.83
CA ASP A 108 2.93 20.58 -6.81
C ASP A 108 1.53 20.55 -7.46
N TYR A 109 0.58 21.26 -6.83
CA TYR A 109 -0.81 21.36 -7.26
C TYR A 109 -1.21 22.82 -7.47
N ASN A 110 -2.09 23.07 -8.43
CA ASN A 110 -2.74 24.37 -8.60
C ASN A 110 -4.25 24.14 -8.73
N GLU A 111 -5.05 24.79 -7.89
CA GLU A 111 -6.51 24.62 -7.81
C GLU A 111 -6.93 23.13 -7.73
N GLY A 112 -6.19 22.35 -6.93
CA GLY A 112 -6.41 20.91 -6.76
C GLY A 112 -5.97 20.03 -7.94
N ARG A 113 -5.39 20.61 -8.99
CA ARG A 113 -4.89 19.88 -10.16
C ARG A 113 -3.38 19.69 -10.09
N LEU A 114 -2.93 18.48 -10.38
CA LEU A 114 -1.51 18.16 -10.48
C LEU A 114 -0.85 19.04 -11.56
N GLN A 115 0.20 19.77 -11.20
CA GLN A 115 0.95 20.55 -12.16
C GLN A 115 1.81 19.64 -13.04
N LYS A 116 2.09 20.10 -14.28
CA LYS A 116 2.93 19.32 -15.21
C LYS A 116 4.31 19.10 -14.57
N LEU A 117 4.70 17.82 -14.52
CA LEU A 117 6.06 17.44 -14.15
C LEU A 117 7.05 18.11 -15.10
N LYS A 118 7.99 18.86 -14.53
CA LYS A 118 9.01 19.60 -15.31
C LYS A 118 9.94 18.67 -16.09
N ARG A 119 10.02 17.38 -15.71
CA ARG A 119 10.76 16.34 -16.42
C ARG A 119 9.84 15.18 -16.77
N LYS A 120 9.73 14.86 -18.07
CA LYS A 120 9.42 13.49 -18.51
C LYS A 120 10.71 12.70 -18.33
N THR A 121 10.88 12.05 -17.18
CA THR A 121 12.01 11.14 -17.01
C THR A 121 11.59 9.78 -17.58
N ASP A 122 12.16 9.40 -18.72
CA ASP A 122 12.27 8.00 -19.17
C ASP A 122 13.24 7.21 -18.26
N ALA A 123 13.40 7.63 -17.00
CA ALA A 123 14.14 6.91 -16.00
C ALA A 123 13.51 5.52 -15.90
N GLN A 124 14.34 4.53 -16.22
CA GLN A 124 13.97 3.14 -16.14
C GLN A 124 13.63 2.85 -14.67
N VAL A 125 12.38 2.47 -14.44
CA VAL A 125 11.91 2.03 -13.13
C VAL A 125 12.66 0.73 -12.84
N PRO A 126 13.42 0.63 -11.73
CA PRO A 126 14.02 -0.64 -11.34
C PRO A 126 12.94 -1.72 -11.23
N GLU A 127 13.25 -2.92 -11.72
CA GLU A 127 12.30 -4.03 -11.79
C GLU A 127 11.69 -4.37 -10.42
N GLU A 128 12.46 -4.20 -9.35
CA GLU A 128 12.05 -4.47 -7.97
C GLU A 128 11.07 -3.45 -7.37
N VAL A 129 10.85 -2.27 -7.99
CA VAL A 129 9.96 -1.23 -7.41
C VAL A 129 8.54 -1.75 -7.24
N THR A 130 8.00 -2.42 -8.26
CA THR A 130 6.65 -2.98 -8.21
C THR A 130 6.55 -4.04 -7.11
N ASP A 131 7.56 -4.91 -7.00
CA ASP A 131 7.58 -5.95 -5.98
C ASP A 131 7.67 -5.35 -4.57
N ARG A 132 8.50 -4.33 -4.38
CA ARG A 132 8.61 -3.63 -3.09
C ARG A 132 7.26 -3.08 -2.65
N LEU A 133 6.55 -2.39 -3.55
CA LEU A 133 5.24 -1.82 -3.28
C LEU A 133 4.17 -2.90 -3.02
N ILE A 134 4.01 -3.82 -3.95
CA ILE A 134 2.89 -4.78 -3.93
C ILE A 134 3.10 -5.86 -2.88
N LEU A 135 4.31 -6.40 -2.74
CA LEU A 135 4.54 -7.48 -1.78
C LEU A 135 4.48 -7.01 -0.33
N ARG A 136 4.79 -5.74 -0.03
CA ARG A 136 4.51 -5.14 1.29
C ARG A 136 3.02 -5.15 1.61
N MET A 137 2.17 -4.84 0.63
CA MET A 137 0.71 -4.90 0.77
C MET A 137 0.22 -6.33 0.98
N LEU A 138 0.70 -7.27 0.16
CA LEU A 138 0.32 -8.69 0.25
C LEU A 138 0.73 -9.31 1.58
N ASN A 139 1.96 -9.03 2.05
CA ASN A 139 2.47 -9.55 3.31
C ASN A 139 1.61 -9.11 4.50
N GLU A 140 1.14 -7.86 4.49
CA GLU A 140 0.24 -7.36 5.53
C GLU A 140 -1.17 -7.95 5.44
N ALA A 141 -1.66 -8.19 4.23
CA ALA A 141 -2.93 -8.89 4.02
C ALA A 141 -2.88 -10.33 4.59
N VAL A 142 -1.75 -11.02 4.42
CA VAL A 142 -1.51 -12.34 5.04
C VAL A 142 -1.42 -12.25 6.56
N ALA A 143 -0.74 -11.23 7.10
CA ALA A 143 -0.71 -10.99 8.54
C ALA A 143 -2.13 -10.77 9.12
N CYS A 144 -2.99 -10.03 8.40
CA CYS A 144 -4.37 -9.79 8.80
C CYS A 144 -5.20 -11.10 8.86
N LEU A 145 -4.95 -12.04 7.94
CA LEU A 145 -5.56 -13.38 7.97
C LEU A 145 -5.06 -14.20 9.16
N ARG A 146 -3.73 -14.28 9.35
CA ARG A 146 -3.11 -15.02 10.46
C ARG A 146 -3.58 -14.51 11.83
N GLU A 147 -3.71 -13.19 12.00
CA GLU A 147 -4.19 -12.57 13.23
C GLU A 147 -5.71 -12.70 13.43
N GLY A 148 -6.42 -13.22 12.43
CA GLY A 148 -7.87 -13.40 12.44
C GLY A 148 -8.64 -12.08 12.48
N ILE A 149 -8.06 -11.00 11.94
CA ILE A 149 -8.76 -9.72 11.73
C ILE A 149 -9.90 -9.93 10.73
N ILE A 150 -9.66 -10.81 9.78
CA ILE A 150 -10.57 -11.29 8.76
C ILE A 150 -10.34 -12.79 8.61
N GLN A 151 -11.41 -13.54 8.40
CA GLN A 151 -11.36 -15.01 8.42
C GLN A 151 -11.23 -15.64 7.03
N ASP A 152 -11.38 -14.84 5.98
CA ASP A 152 -11.55 -15.33 4.62
C ASP A 152 -10.74 -14.48 3.64
N ALA A 153 -9.91 -15.16 2.84
CA ALA A 153 -9.07 -14.56 1.82
C ALA A 153 -9.89 -13.87 0.72
N ASP A 154 -11.06 -14.41 0.37
CA ASP A 154 -11.96 -13.79 -0.62
C ASP A 154 -12.53 -12.46 -0.10
N LEU A 155 -12.76 -12.37 1.21
CA LEU A 155 -13.18 -11.13 1.85
C LEU A 155 -12.03 -10.10 1.93
N VAL A 156 -10.78 -10.55 2.07
CA VAL A 156 -9.61 -9.66 1.92
C VAL A 156 -9.59 -9.07 0.52
N ASP A 157 -9.75 -9.93 -0.48
CA ASP A 157 -9.74 -9.53 -1.88
C ASP A 157 -10.84 -8.53 -2.20
N ALA A 158 -12.08 -8.84 -1.83
CA ALA A 158 -13.19 -7.92 -1.98
C ALA A 158 -12.93 -6.60 -1.25
N GLY A 159 -12.43 -6.64 -0.01
CA GLY A 159 -12.14 -5.46 0.79
C GLY A 159 -11.12 -4.53 0.15
N MET A 160 -10.06 -5.10 -0.43
CA MET A 160 -9.00 -4.32 -1.07
C MET A 160 -9.40 -3.84 -2.47
N VAL A 161 -10.11 -4.66 -3.25
CA VAL A 161 -10.63 -4.25 -4.56
C VAL A 161 -11.64 -3.11 -4.41
N PHE A 162 -12.62 -3.22 -3.52
CA PHE A 162 -13.64 -2.17 -3.33
C PHE A 162 -13.15 -1.00 -2.48
N GLY A 163 -12.20 -1.22 -1.57
CA GLY A 163 -11.70 -0.21 -0.65
C GLY A 163 -10.58 0.65 -1.24
N THR A 164 -9.60 0.04 -1.90
CA THR A 164 -8.42 0.74 -2.45
C THR A 164 -8.39 0.75 -3.97
N GLY A 165 -9.22 -0.06 -4.62
CA GLY A 165 -9.15 -0.29 -6.06
C GLY A 165 -8.02 -1.23 -6.45
N PHE A 166 -7.56 -2.12 -5.56
CA PHE A 166 -6.48 -3.07 -5.86
C PHE A 166 -6.70 -3.73 -7.22
N ALA A 167 -5.69 -3.62 -8.10
CA ALA A 167 -5.65 -4.05 -9.50
C ALA A 167 -6.80 -5.01 -9.89
N PRO A 168 -7.97 -4.49 -10.34
CA PRO A 168 -9.21 -5.28 -10.39
C PRO A 168 -9.12 -6.49 -11.31
N PHE A 169 -8.30 -6.40 -12.36
CA PHE A 169 -8.02 -7.47 -13.32
C PHE A 169 -7.18 -8.62 -12.73
N ARG A 170 -6.69 -8.46 -11.50
CA ARG A 170 -5.88 -9.44 -10.75
C ARG A 170 -6.65 -10.05 -9.57
N GLY A 171 -7.96 -9.83 -9.47
CA GLY A 171 -8.86 -10.46 -8.48
C GLY A 171 -8.77 -9.90 -7.05
N GLY A 172 -7.57 -9.54 -6.58
CA GLY A 172 -7.30 -9.08 -5.23
C GLY A 172 -5.88 -9.48 -4.80
N PRO A 173 -5.38 -9.00 -3.66
CA PRO A 173 -4.05 -9.36 -3.17
C PRO A 173 -3.83 -10.87 -3.00
N MET A 174 -4.81 -11.62 -2.49
CA MET A 174 -4.70 -13.06 -2.23
C MET A 174 -4.82 -13.84 -3.53
N HIS A 175 -5.79 -13.52 -4.39
CA HIS A 175 -5.87 -14.10 -5.73
C HIS A 175 -4.60 -13.86 -6.54
N TYR A 176 -4.05 -12.64 -6.51
CA TYR A 176 -2.77 -12.34 -7.15
C TYR A 176 -1.64 -13.19 -6.57
N ALA A 177 -1.60 -13.34 -5.25
CA ALA A 177 -0.58 -14.15 -4.58
C ALA A 177 -0.61 -15.62 -5.03
N HIS A 178 -1.79 -16.22 -5.10
CA HIS A 178 -1.98 -17.58 -5.63
C HIS A 178 -1.56 -17.67 -7.10
N SER A 179 -1.93 -16.69 -7.93
CA SER A 179 -1.61 -16.70 -9.38
C SER A 179 -0.12 -16.56 -9.67
N ARG A 180 0.60 -15.80 -8.84
CA ARG A 180 2.04 -15.58 -8.94
C ARG A 180 2.83 -16.75 -8.35
N GLY A 181 2.28 -17.38 -7.31
CA GLY A 181 2.89 -18.48 -6.57
C GLY A 181 3.41 -18.01 -5.23
N GLU A 182 2.79 -18.50 -4.15
CA GLU A 182 3.11 -18.10 -2.77
C GLU A 182 4.57 -18.37 -2.40
N SER A 183 5.14 -19.51 -2.85
CA SER A 183 6.54 -19.83 -2.59
C SER A 183 7.50 -18.84 -3.27
N GLU A 184 7.21 -18.44 -4.50
CA GLU A 184 8.01 -17.43 -5.21
C GLU A 184 7.90 -16.06 -4.54
N ILE A 185 6.72 -15.69 -4.03
CA ILE A 185 6.52 -14.47 -3.25
C ILE A 185 7.35 -14.50 -1.97
N VAL A 186 7.34 -15.61 -1.22
CA VAL A 186 8.12 -15.75 0.01
C VAL A 186 9.62 -15.67 -0.28
N GLU A 187 10.11 -16.29 -1.36
CA GLU A 187 11.51 -16.19 -1.80
C GLU A 187 11.87 -14.74 -2.17
N THR A 188 11.00 -14.05 -2.90
CA THR A 188 11.20 -12.65 -3.28
C THR A 188 11.17 -11.71 -2.06
N LEU A 189 10.24 -11.89 -1.14
CA LEU A 189 10.19 -11.15 0.13
C LEU A 189 11.46 -11.37 0.95
N THR A 190 11.95 -12.61 1.03
CA THR A 190 13.20 -12.94 1.74
C THR A 190 14.39 -12.20 1.12
N ARG A 191 14.51 -12.21 -0.21
CA ARG A 191 15.55 -11.46 -0.94
C ARG A 191 15.45 -9.94 -0.72
N LEU A 192 14.24 -9.39 -0.66
CA LEU A 192 14.02 -7.98 -0.35
C LEU A 192 14.38 -7.66 1.11
N ALA A 193 14.12 -8.58 2.04
CA ALA A 193 14.47 -8.42 3.44
C ALA A 193 15.99 -8.33 3.66
N GLU A 194 16.77 -9.14 2.93
CA GLU A 194 18.24 -9.09 2.96
C GLU A 194 18.79 -7.75 2.44
N ARG A 195 18.16 -7.17 1.43
CA ARG A 195 18.66 -5.95 0.77
C ARG A 195 18.18 -4.67 1.42
N HIS A 196 16.93 -4.65 1.85
CA HIS A 196 16.24 -3.44 2.28
C HIS A 196 15.83 -3.49 3.75
N GLY A 197 15.93 -4.64 4.42
CA GLY A 197 15.69 -4.80 5.85
C GLY A 197 14.37 -5.48 6.21
N GLU A 198 14.16 -5.66 7.51
CA GLU A 198 13.14 -6.56 8.08
C GLU A 198 11.69 -6.23 7.73
N ARG A 199 11.40 -5.04 7.19
CA ARG A 199 10.04 -4.68 6.71
C ARG A 199 9.53 -5.59 5.59
N PHE A 200 10.42 -6.31 4.92
CA PHE A 200 10.08 -7.31 3.91
C PHE A 200 10.10 -8.75 4.43
N THR A 201 10.36 -8.98 5.72
CA THR A 201 10.35 -10.33 6.28
C THR A 201 9.00 -11.00 5.99
N PRO A 202 8.98 -12.18 5.34
CA PRO A 202 7.73 -12.88 5.07
C PRO A 202 6.99 -13.19 6.38
N ASP A 203 5.70 -12.89 6.41
CA ASP A 203 4.84 -13.22 7.54
C ASP A 203 4.69 -14.74 7.67
N ALA A 204 4.56 -15.25 8.90
CA ALA A 204 4.39 -16.69 9.14
C ALA A 204 3.12 -17.26 8.49
N GLY A 205 2.11 -16.41 8.27
CA GLY A 205 0.82 -16.77 7.68
C GLY A 205 0.91 -17.29 6.25
N TRP A 206 2.00 -17.01 5.53
CA TRP A 206 2.22 -17.56 4.18
C TRP A 206 2.25 -19.10 4.18
N ARG A 207 2.58 -19.74 5.31
CA ARG A 207 2.57 -21.21 5.44
C ARG A 207 1.19 -21.78 5.78
N GLU A 208 0.27 -20.92 6.19
CA GLU A 208 -1.06 -21.26 6.72
C GLU A 208 -2.17 -20.84 5.75
N LEU A 209 -1.82 -20.28 4.59
CA LEU A 209 -2.81 -19.92 3.58
C LEU A 209 -3.57 -21.18 3.12
N PRO A 210 -4.91 -21.12 3.10
CA PRO A 210 -5.69 -22.23 2.60
C PRO A 210 -5.36 -22.46 1.12
N VAL A 211 -4.98 -23.68 0.79
CA VAL A 211 -4.82 -24.11 -0.61
C VAL A 211 -6.20 -24.04 -1.25
N ASN A 212 -6.38 -23.14 -2.22
CA ASN A 212 -7.64 -23.08 -2.96
C ASN A 212 -7.80 -24.39 -3.76
N PRO A 213 -8.93 -25.11 -3.62
CA PRO A 213 -9.14 -26.43 -4.22
C PRO A 213 -9.22 -26.42 -5.76
#